data_AF-A0A957APB4-F1
#
_entry.id   AF-A0A957APB4-F1
#
_cell.length_a   1.000
_cell.length_b   1.000
_cell.length_c   1.000
_cell.angle_alpha   90.00
_cell.angle_beta   90.00
_cell.angle_gamma   90.00
#
_symmetry.space_group_name_H-M   'P 1'
#
loop_
_entity.id
_entity.type
_entity.pdbx_description
1 polymer ?
#
loop_
_entity_poly.entity_id
_entity_poly.type
_entity_poly.pdbx_seq_one_letter_code
_entity_poly.pdbx_strand_id
1 'polypeptide(L)'
;MDIWKFQKHLTAMLLGWAAAGILSGLALTGKRDPLRQGVAEQFVGWGLVNAAIALAGRMSATRRQQLPNATTAAVQTAERRKIARLLYVNTGLDVFYVVGGALAARTRGATDKRWRGRGLGIMVQGGFLFFFDLIHAIRAWSTGDSH
;
A
#
# COMPACT_ATOMS: atom_id res chain seq x y z
N MET A 1 -7.63 7.31 19.45
CA MET A 1 -8.18 6.10 18.81
C MET A 1 -7.36 4.88 19.22
N ASP A 2 -8.00 3.77 19.60
CA ASP A 2 -7.37 2.48 19.90
C ASP A 2 -6.60 1.91 18.68
N ILE A 3 -5.50 1.17 18.90
CA ILE A 3 -4.63 0.68 17.82
C ILE A 3 -5.34 -0.32 16.90
N TRP A 4 -6.26 -1.12 17.45
CA TRP A 4 -7.02 -2.09 16.68
C TRP A 4 -8.00 -1.40 15.72
N LYS A 5 -8.62 -0.28 16.15
CA LYS A 5 -9.44 0.57 15.28
C LYS A 5 -8.59 1.23 14.19
N PHE A 6 -7.39 1.70 14.52
CA PHE A 6 -6.44 2.24 13.55
C PHE A 6 -6.07 1.21 12.47
N GLN A 7 -5.68 0.00 12.87
CA GLN A 7 -5.36 -1.08 11.93
C GLN A 7 -6.55 -1.45 11.04
N LYS A 8 -7.77 -1.52 11.59
CA LYS A 8 -8.98 -1.77 10.80
C LYS A 8 -9.21 -0.68 9.74
N HIS A 9 -8.99 0.58 10.09
CA HIS A 9 -9.12 1.70 9.15
C HIS A 9 -8.06 1.62 8.04
N LEU A 10 -6.79 1.37 8.40
CA LEU A 10 -5.70 1.14 7.43
C LEU A 10 -6.04 0.02 6.45
N THR A 11 -6.44 -1.14 6.97
CA THR A 11 -6.83 -2.29 6.16
C THR A 11 -7.98 -1.94 5.22
N ALA A 12 -9.02 -1.25 5.70
CA ALA A 12 -10.16 -0.90 4.87
C ALA A 12 -9.78 0.04 3.72
N MET A 13 -8.96 1.05 3.99
CA MET A 13 -8.46 1.96 2.95
C MET A 13 -7.59 1.23 1.92
N LEU A 14 -6.68 0.36 2.38
CA LEU A 14 -5.80 -0.41 1.48
C LEU A 14 -6.59 -1.41 0.63
N LEU A 15 -7.61 -2.06 1.19
CA LEU A 15 -8.53 -2.91 0.44
C LEU A 15 -9.38 -2.12 -0.56
N GLY A 16 -9.84 -0.92 -0.19
CA GLY A 16 -10.56 -0.03 -1.10
C GLY A 16 -9.70 0.38 -2.29
N TRP A 17 -8.45 0.75 -2.04
CA TRP A 17 -7.47 1.04 -3.08
C TRP A 17 -7.18 -0.18 -3.96
N ALA A 18 -6.97 -1.35 -3.36
CA ALA A 18 -6.76 -2.61 -4.08
C ALA A 18 -7.94 -2.95 -4.99
N ALA A 19 -9.18 -2.86 -4.49
CA ALA A 19 -10.38 -3.12 -5.27
C ALA A 19 -10.55 -2.13 -6.43
N ALA A 20 -10.37 -0.82 -6.16
CA ALA A 20 -10.42 0.21 -7.19
C ALA A 20 -9.35 -0.02 -8.28
N GLY A 21 -8.13 -0.40 -7.85
CA GLY A 21 -7.03 -0.77 -8.75
C GLY A 21 -7.39 -1.95 -9.64
N ILE A 22 -7.82 -3.08 -9.06
CA ILE A 22 -8.19 -4.28 -9.82
C ILE A 22 -9.32 -3.97 -10.81
N LEU A 23 -10.40 -3.33 -10.37
CA LEU A 23 -11.54 -3.01 -11.23
C LEU A 23 -11.13 -2.09 -12.39
N SER A 24 -10.34 -1.06 -12.10
CA SER A 24 -9.83 -0.14 -13.12
C SER A 24 -8.90 -0.87 -14.10
N GLY A 25 -8.03 -1.76 -13.61
CA GLY A 25 -7.15 -2.56 -14.43
C GLY A 25 -7.92 -3.50 -15.36
N LEU A 26 -8.89 -4.26 -14.82
CA LEU A 26 -9.75 -5.14 -15.61
C LEU A 26 -10.53 -4.38 -16.70
N ALA A 27 -11.04 -3.20 -16.39
CA ALA A 27 -11.71 -2.33 -17.38
C ALA A 27 -10.77 -1.84 -18.49
N LEU A 28 -9.47 -1.73 -18.22
CA LEU A 28 -8.46 -1.34 -19.20
C LEU A 28 -7.95 -2.51 -20.06
N THR A 29 -8.00 -3.75 -19.55
CA THR A 29 -7.53 -4.96 -20.25
C THR A 29 -8.26 -5.23 -21.56
N GLY A 30 -9.55 -4.87 -21.67
CA GLY A 30 -10.35 -5.05 -22.89
C GLY A 30 -9.92 -4.18 -24.09
N LYS A 31 -8.89 -3.34 -23.94
CA LYS A 31 -8.45 -2.39 -24.97
C LYS A 31 -7.25 -2.93 -25.74
N ARG A 32 -7.20 -2.71 -27.06
CA ARG A 32 -6.05 -3.06 -27.95
C ARG A 32 -4.87 -2.07 -27.89
N ASP A 33 -4.75 -1.29 -26.81
CA ASP A 33 -3.68 -0.31 -26.63
C ASP A 33 -2.60 -0.87 -25.69
N PRO A 34 -1.37 -1.14 -26.17
CA PRO A 34 -0.30 -1.70 -25.37
C PRO A 34 0.02 -0.87 -24.12
N LEU A 35 -0.08 0.47 -24.20
CA LEU A 35 0.18 1.33 -23.04
C LEU A 35 -0.86 1.10 -21.95
N ARG A 36 -2.14 1.05 -22.31
CA ARG A 36 -3.23 0.78 -21.36
C ARG A 36 -3.14 -0.63 -20.79
N GLN A 37 -2.71 -1.62 -21.57
CA GLN A 37 -2.46 -2.97 -21.09
C GLN A 37 -1.33 -3.01 -20.06
N GLY A 38 -0.24 -2.29 -20.30
CA GLY A 38 0.85 -2.16 -19.31
C GLY A 38 0.40 -1.52 -18.00
N VAL A 39 -0.47 -0.50 -18.05
CA VAL A 39 -1.07 0.09 -16.84
C VAL A 39 -1.99 -0.92 -16.15
N ALA A 40 -2.84 -1.60 -16.91
CA ALA A 40 -3.77 -2.61 -16.40
C ALA A 40 -3.06 -3.73 -15.64
N GLU A 41 -1.95 -4.25 -16.19
CA GLU A 41 -1.11 -5.27 -15.53
C GLU A 41 -0.68 -4.83 -14.14
N GLN A 42 -0.21 -3.60 -14.00
CA GLN A 42 0.26 -3.10 -12.72
C GLN A 42 -0.90 -2.85 -11.76
N PHE A 43 -2.02 -2.34 -12.24
CA PHE A 43 -3.20 -2.09 -11.42
C PHE A 43 -3.81 -3.38 -10.86
N VAL A 44 -3.95 -4.42 -11.70
CA VAL A 44 -4.42 -5.73 -11.23
C VAL A 44 -3.37 -6.40 -10.35
N GLY A 45 -2.11 -6.48 -10.80
CA GLY A 45 -1.04 -7.15 -10.07
C GLY A 45 -0.82 -6.56 -8.67
N TRP A 46 -0.59 -5.25 -8.58
CA TRP A 46 -0.41 -4.58 -7.29
C TRP A 46 -1.69 -4.56 -6.46
N GLY A 47 -2.86 -4.43 -7.09
CA GLY A 47 -4.13 -4.53 -6.37
C GLY A 47 -4.28 -5.88 -5.66
N LEU A 48 -3.92 -7.00 -6.31
CA LEU A 48 -3.94 -8.33 -5.69
C LEU A 48 -2.92 -8.43 -4.54
N VAL A 49 -1.70 -7.93 -4.74
CA VAL A 49 -0.66 -7.91 -3.69
C VAL A 49 -1.12 -7.09 -2.47
N ASN A 50 -1.66 -5.89 -2.70
CA ASN A 50 -2.17 -5.02 -1.64
C ASN A 50 -3.33 -5.67 -0.88
N ALA A 51 -4.25 -6.35 -1.59
CA ALA A 51 -5.33 -7.10 -0.96
C ALA A 51 -4.79 -8.23 -0.07
N ALA A 52 -3.81 -9.00 -0.55
CA ALA A 52 -3.19 -10.07 0.21
C ALA A 52 -2.50 -9.53 1.50
N ILE A 53 -1.71 -8.45 1.38
CA ILE A 53 -1.06 -7.79 2.51
C ILE A 53 -2.09 -7.29 3.52
N ALA A 54 -3.15 -6.62 3.05
CA ALA A 54 -4.20 -6.07 3.91
C ALA A 54 -4.94 -7.17 4.69
N LEU A 55 -5.28 -8.28 4.03
CA LEU A 55 -5.95 -9.42 4.66
C LEU A 55 -5.02 -10.13 5.66
N ALA A 56 -3.75 -10.37 5.30
CA ALA A 56 -2.77 -10.95 6.21
C ALA A 56 -2.55 -10.06 7.46
N GLY A 57 -2.44 -8.74 7.26
CA GLY A 57 -2.35 -7.75 8.33
C GLY A 57 -3.58 -7.79 9.25
N ARG A 58 -4.79 -7.87 8.69
CA ARG A 58 -6.04 -8.01 9.44
C ARG A 58 -6.10 -9.28 10.27
N MET A 59 -5.67 -10.42 9.70
CA MET A 59 -5.63 -11.69 10.41
C MET A 59 -4.63 -11.65 11.58
N SER A 60 -3.47 -11.03 11.38
CA SER A 60 -2.47 -10.81 12.42
C SER A 60 -3.01 -9.90 13.54
N ALA A 61 -3.64 -8.79 13.18
CA ALA A 61 -4.24 -7.84 14.13
C ALA A 61 -5.37 -8.51 14.95
N THR A 62 -6.26 -9.25 14.29
CA THR A 62 -7.36 -9.97 14.98
C THR A 62 -6.84 -10.95 16.01
N ARG A 63 -5.79 -11.72 15.67
CA ARG A 63 -5.17 -12.66 16.63
C ARG A 63 -4.56 -11.95 17.84
N ARG A 64 -3.89 -10.82 17.61
CA ARG A 64 -3.29 -10.04 18.71
C ARG A 64 -4.35 -9.37 19.59
N GLN A 65 -5.46 -8.93 18.99
CA GLN A 65 -6.57 -8.33 19.72
C GLN A 65 -7.24 -9.32 20.70
N GLN A 66 -7.17 -10.63 20.43
CA GLN A 66 -7.76 -11.67 21.28
C GLN A 66 -6.92 -12.01 22.53
N LEU A 67 -5.69 -11.47 22.65
CA LEU A 67 -4.86 -11.71 23.82
C LEU A 67 -5.42 -11.00 25.06
N PRO A 68 -5.36 -11.60 26.26
CA PRO A 68 -5.90 -10.99 27.48
C PRO A 68 -5.31 -9.61 27.81
N ASN A 69 -4.08 -9.35 27.38
CA ASN A 69 -3.37 -8.09 27.60
C ASN A 69 -3.47 -7.10 26.43
N ALA A 70 -4.30 -7.38 25.41
CA ALA A 70 -4.37 -6.57 24.18
C ALA A 70 -4.79 -5.11 24.40
N THR A 71 -5.46 -4.81 25.52
CA THR A 71 -5.91 -3.46 25.88
C THR A 71 -4.93 -2.73 26.81
N THR A 72 -3.88 -3.39 27.28
CA THR A 72 -2.90 -2.77 28.18
C THR A 72 -2.12 -1.68 27.46
N ALA A 73 -1.82 -0.59 28.17
CA ALA A 73 -1.07 0.54 27.60
C ALA A 73 0.27 0.12 26.98
N ALA A 74 0.97 -0.83 27.62
CA ALA A 74 2.24 -1.35 27.11
C ALA A 74 2.10 -2.03 25.74
N VAL A 75 1.11 -2.90 25.56
CA VAL A 75 0.85 -3.57 24.27
C VAL A 75 0.42 -2.56 23.22
N GLN A 76 -0.45 -1.61 23.59
CA GLN A 76 -0.94 -0.57 22.68
C GLN A 76 0.20 0.29 22.13
N THR A 77 1.13 0.71 22.99
CA THR A 77 2.31 1.50 22.59
C THR A 77 3.28 0.68 21.77
N ALA A 78 3.52 -0.58 22.12
CA ALA A 78 4.40 -1.47 21.37
C ALA A 78 3.87 -1.73 19.94
N GLU A 79 2.58 -2.01 19.78
CA GLU A 79 1.94 -2.22 18.48
C GLU A 79 1.94 -0.93 17.63
N ARG A 80 1.69 0.23 18.24
CA ARG A 80 1.81 1.54 17.55
C ARG A 80 3.19 1.76 16.99
N ARG A 81 4.24 1.61 17.80
CA ARG A 81 5.62 1.79 17.37
C ARG A 81 5.99 0.80 16.27
N LYS A 82 5.53 -0.44 16.37
CA LYS A 82 5.75 -1.46 15.34
C LYS A 82 5.13 -1.05 14.00
N ILE A 83 3.87 -0.62 14.00
CA ILE A 83 3.16 -0.20 12.78
C ILE A 83 3.81 1.06 12.21
N ALA A 84 4.12 2.06 13.04
CA ALA A 84 4.78 3.28 12.60
C ALA A 84 6.11 2.98 11.88
N ARG A 85 6.93 2.10 12.46
CA ARG A 85 8.20 1.66 11.83
C ARG A 85 7.97 0.95 10.49
N LEU A 86 7.00 0.04 10.41
CA LEU A 86 6.66 -0.64 9.16
C LEU A 86 6.24 0.35 8.06
N LEU A 87 5.39 1.32 8.40
CA LEU A 87 4.93 2.34 7.47
C LEU A 87 6.07 3.27 7.02
N TYR A 88 6.98 3.65 7.90
CA TYR A 88 8.16 4.43 7.50
C TYR A 88 9.09 3.65 6.56
N VAL A 89 9.30 2.36 6.80
CA VAL A 89 10.07 1.50 5.91
C VAL A 89 9.41 1.42 4.54
N ASN A 90 8.09 1.18 4.48
CA ASN A 90 7.37 1.16 3.21
C ASN A 90 7.39 2.51 2.49
N THR A 91 7.26 3.62 3.21
CA THR A 91 7.39 4.96 2.63
C THR A 91 8.71 5.11 1.87
N GLY A 92 9.81 4.58 2.42
CA GLY A 92 11.10 4.52 1.73
C GLY A 92 11.06 3.62 0.48
N LEU A 93 10.46 2.43 0.57
CA LEU A 93 10.26 1.52 -0.56
C LEU A 93 9.41 2.16 -1.67
N ASP A 94 8.40 2.96 -1.33
CA ASP A 94 7.53 3.63 -2.29
C ASP A 94 8.27 4.66 -3.13
N VAL A 95 9.26 5.35 -2.55
CA VAL A 95 10.17 6.20 -3.32
C VAL A 95 10.92 5.38 -4.37
N PHE A 96 11.44 4.20 -3.99
CA PHE A 96 12.08 3.31 -4.95
C PHE A 96 11.12 2.79 -6.01
N TYR A 97 9.86 2.52 -5.67
CA TYR A 97 8.84 2.15 -6.66
C TYR A 97 8.60 3.28 -7.66
N VAL A 98 8.39 4.52 -7.21
CA VAL A 98 8.16 5.66 -8.11
C VAL A 98 9.37 5.91 -9.00
N VAL A 99 10.58 5.91 -8.44
CA VAL A 99 11.83 6.08 -9.20
C VAL A 99 12.02 4.93 -10.20
N GLY A 100 11.80 3.69 -9.78
CA GLY A 100 11.90 2.50 -10.63
C GLY A 100 10.87 2.51 -11.76
N GLY A 101 9.64 2.92 -11.48
CA GLY A 101 8.59 3.11 -12.48
C GLY A 101 8.93 4.19 -13.50
N ALA A 102 9.46 5.33 -13.04
CA ALA A 102 9.93 6.40 -13.92
C ALA A 102 11.11 5.93 -14.80
N LEU A 103 12.07 5.20 -14.22
CA LEU A 103 13.18 4.63 -14.96
C LEU A 103 12.69 3.61 -15.99
N ALA A 104 11.77 2.72 -15.64
CA ALA A 104 11.19 1.75 -16.56
C ALA A 104 10.44 2.43 -17.71
N ALA A 105 9.70 3.50 -17.42
CA ALA A 105 8.99 4.29 -18.43
C ALA A 105 9.93 5.05 -19.38
N ARG A 106 11.08 5.52 -18.89
CA ARG A 106 12.06 6.28 -19.69
C ARG A 106 13.06 5.41 -20.45
N THR A 107 13.34 4.19 -19.96
CA THR A 107 14.29 3.27 -20.59
C THR A 107 13.56 2.35 -21.56
N ARG A 108 13.08 1.20 -21.06
CA ARG A 108 12.31 0.22 -21.87
C ARG A 108 11.05 0.84 -22.46
N GLY A 109 10.43 1.78 -21.74
CA GLY A 109 9.25 2.50 -22.20
C GLY A 109 9.50 3.52 -23.32
N ALA A 110 10.75 3.84 -23.65
CA ALA A 110 11.06 4.73 -24.79
C ALA A 110 10.71 4.06 -26.12
N THR A 111 10.88 2.75 -26.22
CA THR A 111 10.64 1.97 -27.45
C THR A 111 9.46 1.01 -27.34
N ASP A 112 9.05 0.60 -26.12
CA ASP A 112 7.90 -0.27 -25.89
C ASP A 112 6.80 0.46 -25.08
N LYS A 113 5.67 0.74 -25.74
CA LYS A 113 4.50 1.39 -25.15
C LYS A 113 3.93 0.61 -23.94
N ARG A 114 4.00 -0.72 -23.94
CA ARG A 114 3.55 -1.57 -22.84
C ARG A 114 4.46 -1.44 -21.63
N TRP A 115 5.78 -1.39 -21.83
CA TRP A 115 6.73 -1.05 -20.76
C TRP A 115 6.52 0.35 -20.21
N ARG A 116 6.20 1.32 -21.07
CA ARG A 116 5.84 2.68 -20.63
C ARG A 116 4.60 2.66 -19.74
N GLY A 117 3.57 1.92 -20.15
CA GLY A 117 2.37 1.70 -19.36
C GLY A 117 2.66 1.07 -18.00
N ARG A 118 3.52 0.05 -17.95
CA ARG A 118 3.96 -0.55 -16.68
C ARG A 118 4.67 0.46 -15.78
N GLY A 119 5.59 1.24 -16.32
CA GLY A 119 6.29 2.27 -15.54
C GLY A 119 5.32 3.29 -14.95
N LEU A 120 4.36 3.77 -15.74
CA LEU A 120 3.30 4.68 -15.28
C LEU A 120 2.42 4.03 -14.20
N GLY A 121 2.03 2.76 -14.39
CA GLY A 121 1.24 2.02 -13.41
C GLY A 121 1.97 1.88 -12.07
N ILE A 122 3.26 1.55 -12.09
CA ILE A 122 4.11 1.48 -10.88
C ILE A 122 4.19 2.84 -10.20
N MET A 123 4.38 3.93 -10.95
CA MET A 123 4.45 5.28 -10.38
C MET A 123 3.14 5.69 -9.69
N VAL A 124 1.98 5.37 -10.28
CA VAL A 124 0.68 5.70 -9.67
C VAL A 124 0.47 4.88 -8.39
N GLN A 125 0.76 3.58 -8.43
CA GLN A 125 0.62 2.70 -7.26
C GLN A 125 1.58 3.12 -6.13
N GLY A 126 2.88 3.28 -6.43
CA GLY A 126 3.88 3.71 -5.47
C GLY A 126 3.63 5.13 -4.96
N GLY A 127 3.14 6.05 -5.81
CA GLY A 127 2.81 7.41 -5.39
C GLY A 127 1.66 7.44 -4.38
N PHE A 128 0.60 6.67 -4.61
CA PHE A 128 -0.47 6.53 -3.63
C PHE A 128 0.03 5.92 -2.32
N LEU A 129 0.78 4.81 -2.39
CA LEU A 129 1.29 4.10 -1.22
C LEU A 129 2.24 4.99 -0.40
N PHE A 130 3.08 5.78 -1.06
CA PHE A 130 3.97 6.74 -0.39
C PHE A 130 3.19 7.68 0.54
N PHE A 131 2.16 8.35 0.00
CA PHE A 131 1.37 9.28 0.82
C PHE A 131 0.54 8.54 1.86
N PHE A 132 -0.01 7.38 1.50
CA PHE A 132 -0.74 6.53 2.43
C PHE A 132 0.15 6.16 3.62
N ASP A 133 1.32 5.57 3.38
CA ASP A 133 2.20 5.09 4.44
C ASP A 133 2.80 6.25 5.24
N LEU A 134 3.22 7.35 4.62
CA LEU A 134 3.78 8.50 5.31
C LEU A 134 2.77 9.16 6.27
N ILE A 135 1.56 9.45 5.79
CA ILE A 135 0.52 10.10 6.61
C ILE A 135 0.17 9.22 7.81
N HIS A 136 0.08 7.90 7.60
CA HIS A 136 -0.27 6.98 8.67
C HIS A 136 0.90 6.70 9.61
N ALA A 137 2.15 6.71 9.13
CA ALA A 137 3.34 6.60 9.96
C ALA A 137 3.42 7.78 10.95
N ILE A 138 3.24 9.01 10.47
CA ILE A 138 3.25 10.22 11.29
C ILE A 138 2.14 10.16 12.35
N ARG A 139 0.92 9.75 11.97
CA ARG A 139 -0.21 9.61 12.91
C ARG A 139 0.05 8.53 13.97
N ALA A 140 0.61 7.39 13.57
CA ALA A 140 0.92 6.29 14.49
C ALA A 140 2.07 6.65 15.44
N TRP A 141 3.05 7.43 14.98
CA TRP A 141 4.17 7.89 15.77
C TRP A 141 3.77 8.97 16.79
N SER A 142 3.11 10.04 16.34
CA SER A 142 2.71 11.18 17.18
C SER A 142 1.77 10.80 18.34
N THR A 143 0.95 9.77 18.18
CA THR A 143 0.08 9.26 19.25
C THR A 143 0.77 8.28 20.21
N GLY A 144 2.03 7.93 19.96
CA GLY A 144 2.84 7.04 20.81
C GLY A 144 3.78 7.77 21.77
N ASP A 145 4.03 9.07 21.56
CA ASP A 145 5.00 9.89 22.31
C ASP A 145 4.36 10.85 23.33
N SER A 146 3.03 10.84 23.46
CA SER A 146 2.29 11.73 24.37
C SER A 146 2.21 11.23 25.83
N HIS A 147 3.24 10.54 26.33
CA HIS A 147 3.35 10.07 27.71
C HIS A 147 4.77 10.23 28.25
#